data_AF-A0AAV3ZHK1-F1
#
_entry.id   AF-A0AAV3ZHK1-F1
#
_cell.length_a   1.000
_cell.length_b   1.000
_cell.length_c   1.000
_cell.angle_alpha   90.00
_cell.angle_beta   90.00
_cell.angle_gamma   90.00
#
_symmetry.space_group_name_H-M   'P 1'
#
loop_
_entity.id
_entity.type
_entity.pdbx_description
1 polymer ?
#
loop_
_entity_poly.entity_id
_entity_poly.type
_entity_poly.pdbx_seq_one_letter_code
_entity_poly.pdbx_strand_id
1 'polypeptide(L)'
;MLLPLQFSKMSWFLQWSACLLMAVVLSVSQPSHAFLSDETSLSPTPFELTYTPAHVVKHLTRDINVLCSHQNGNQSQLQEVSRIRILMKTSSGWRLLAEQRDNEDEPQSTFNVSMSGKISKDIREVFLQVTWSVATEETFGTYRCDVIGFEWKTHGSVTEVTSEVAIRKGEVTIDDMMDVFKYTSEELARVEAATDKLKDNMDTFNKNFKSLGERIDFQNSKADLLGKKVNSTSEAVDSVTETVTNLTNILTTVTGETTAIHSQLGSVTSQLTSLTKDVNELKSSKNPFEQLLTWPEGQFALLQPKTGCPVDLTFFGGNDRYFRFHTEASYNGDSYTNINSDLSVLPPGTVSKKDSRNIFTFKFCESSGVFNNGSWPSGSYCINKLDAVACPQGFDAASMHLTPERSSTLTDFTSRVVTGTSNLGFCCTKSGLYQTPITLPTHSPFMLYRKGGQCQVVEGMDVSSVVLSIDTENENYYNSDSKDANGPDIDISSGYPIKLYLCHYTSS
;
A
#
# COMPACT_ATOMS: atom_id res chain seq x y z
N MET A 1 -33.95 -17.80 -27.74
CA MET A 1 -35.16 -18.22 -28.49
C MET A 1 -35.41 -17.19 -29.59
N LEU A 2 -34.67 -17.30 -30.70
CA LEU A 2 -34.87 -16.53 -31.93
C LEU A 2 -34.52 -17.48 -33.09
N LEU A 3 -35.49 -17.72 -33.95
CA LEU A 3 -35.44 -18.61 -35.11
C LEU A 3 -34.48 -18.09 -36.18
N PRO A 4 -33.71 -18.95 -36.87
CA PRO A 4 -33.03 -18.56 -38.09
C PRO A 4 -34.00 -18.67 -39.27
N LEU A 5 -34.27 -17.56 -39.94
CA LEU A 5 -34.94 -17.53 -41.24
C LEU A 5 -33.97 -18.08 -42.30
N GLN A 6 -34.22 -19.31 -42.75
CA GLN A 6 -33.54 -19.89 -43.90
C GLN A 6 -33.99 -19.21 -45.19
N PHE A 7 -33.11 -18.41 -45.79
CA PHE A 7 -33.19 -18.09 -47.23
C PHE A 7 -32.57 -19.24 -48.03
N SER A 8 -33.39 -20.26 -48.26
CA SER A 8 -33.10 -21.38 -49.16
C SER A 8 -34.39 -21.62 -49.95
N LYS A 9 -34.52 -20.93 -51.09
CA LYS A 9 -35.42 -21.23 -52.23
C LYS A 9 -35.52 -19.99 -53.13
N MET A 10 -34.49 -19.73 -53.92
CA MET A 10 -34.61 -18.91 -55.14
C MET A 10 -33.49 -19.28 -56.10
N SER A 11 -33.37 -20.59 -56.39
CA SER A 11 -32.44 -21.14 -57.39
C SER A 11 -33.17 -21.97 -58.45
N TRP A 12 -34.50 -22.00 -58.44
CA TRP A 12 -35.30 -22.84 -59.34
C TRP A 12 -35.98 -22.08 -60.50
N PHE A 13 -35.89 -20.75 -60.53
CA PHE A 13 -36.48 -19.93 -61.62
C PHE A 13 -35.49 -19.57 -62.73
N LEU A 14 -34.19 -19.51 -62.44
CA LEU A 14 -33.16 -19.17 -63.44
C LEU A 14 -32.78 -20.33 -64.38
N GLN A 15 -33.31 -21.55 -64.15
CA GLN A 15 -33.07 -22.71 -65.01
C GLN A 15 -34.25 -23.01 -65.95
N TRP A 16 -35.33 -22.22 -65.92
CA TRP A 16 -36.45 -22.32 -66.86
C TRP A 16 -36.46 -21.23 -67.94
N SER A 17 -35.84 -20.08 -67.73
CA SER A 17 -35.81 -18.99 -68.73
C SER A 17 -34.80 -19.20 -69.86
N ALA A 18 -33.82 -20.10 -69.70
CA ALA A 18 -32.82 -20.38 -70.74
C ALA A 18 -33.30 -21.39 -71.82
N CYS A 19 -34.49 -21.99 -71.67
CA CYS A 19 -35.03 -22.97 -72.62
C CYS A 19 -36.02 -22.39 -73.66
N LEU A 20 -36.40 -21.12 -73.58
CA LEU A 20 -37.33 -20.51 -74.57
C LEU A 20 -36.63 -19.73 -75.70
N LEU A 21 -35.30 -19.58 -75.64
CA LEU A 21 -34.51 -18.79 -76.61
C LEU A 21 -33.87 -19.64 -77.74
N MET A 22 -34.24 -20.92 -77.89
CA MET A 22 -33.72 -21.82 -78.93
C MET A 22 -34.83 -22.48 -79.77
N ALA A 23 -35.97 -21.79 -79.93
CA ALA A 23 -37.01 -22.21 -80.86
C ALA A 23 -37.86 -21.00 -81.30
N VAL A 24 -37.31 -20.14 -82.17
CA VAL A 24 -37.97 -19.47 -83.33
C VAL A 24 -36.86 -18.68 -84.03
N VAL A 25 -35.98 -19.41 -84.72
CA VAL A 25 -35.28 -18.90 -85.91
C VAL A 25 -35.83 -19.76 -87.04
N LEU A 26 -36.21 -19.12 -88.15
CA LEU A 26 -36.83 -19.65 -89.38
C LEU A 26 -38.34 -19.38 -89.49
N SER A 27 -38.70 -18.19 -89.96
CA SER A 27 -39.59 -17.95 -91.12
C SER A 27 -39.95 -16.46 -91.15
N VAL A 28 -39.49 -15.69 -92.13
CA VAL A 28 -40.10 -15.43 -93.45
C VAL A 28 -40.46 -13.93 -93.54
N SER A 29 -40.14 -13.39 -94.71
CA SER A 29 -40.66 -12.18 -95.37
C SER A 29 -40.35 -10.80 -94.79
N GLN A 30 -39.52 -10.08 -95.57
CA GLN A 30 -39.63 -8.64 -95.79
C GLN A 30 -41.09 -8.21 -96.01
N PRO A 31 -41.43 -6.99 -95.58
CA PRO A 31 -42.24 -6.12 -96.40
C PRO A 31 -41.47 -4.83 -96.71
N SER A 32 -41.21 -4.67 -98.00
CA SER A 32 -40.98 -3.40 -98.65
C SER A 32 -42.19 -2.48 -98.42
N HIS A 33 -42.01 -1.44 -97.60
CA HIS A 33 -42.89 -0.28 -97.62
C HIS A 33 -42.09 0.94 -98.06
N ALA A 34 -42.21 1.21 -99.35
CA ALA A 34 -42.01 2.54 -99.90
C ALA A 34 -43.00 3.48 -99.20
N PHE A 35 -42.47 4.45 -98.45
CA PHE A 35 -43.22 5.66 -98.12
C PHE A 35 -42.77 6.74 -99.07
N LEU A 36 -43.65 7.02 -100.04
CA LEU A 36 -43.65 8.24 -100.83
C LEU A 36 -43.82 9.42 -99.87
N SER A 37 -42.77 10.20 -99.65
CA SER A 37 -42.94 11.59 -99.24
C SER A 37 -43.40 12.36 -100.48
N ASP A 38 -44.66 12.76 -100.43
CA ASP A 38 -45.27 13.73 -101.33
C ASP A 38 -44.51 15.06 -101.18
N GLU A 39 -43.49 15.27 -102.03
CA GLU A 39 -42.80 16.56 -102.16
C GLU A 39 -43.72 17.54 -102.88
N THR A 40 -44.65 18.12 -102.14
CA THR A 40 -45.21 19.42 -102.52
C THR A 40 -44.08 20.44 -102.44
N SER A 41 -43.63 20.93 -103.60
CA SER A 41 -42.58 21.93 -103.75
C SER A 41 -42.85 23.15 -102.86
N LEU A 42 -42.14 23.21 -101.74
CA LEU A 42 -42.01 24.39 -100.89
C LEU A 42 -40.55 24.82 -101.00
N SER A 43 -40.33 26.11 -101.21
CA SER A 43 -38.99 26.72 -101.22
C SER A 43 -38.17 26.27 -100.01
N PRO A 44 -36.88 25.94 -100.17
CA PRO A 44 -36.06 25.42 -99.07
C PRO A 44 -36.03 26.40 -97.89
N THR A 45 -36.48 25.95 -96.71
CA THR A 45 -36.44 26.75 -95.48
C THR A 45 -35.03 26.71 -94.87
N PRO A 46 -34.48 27.83 -94.35
CA PRO A 46 -33.12 27.85 -93.80
C PRO A 46 -32.95 27.05 -92.50
N PHE A 47 -34.04 26.80 -91.78
CA PHE A 47 -34.08 25.97 -90.59
C PHE A 47 -34.90 24.70 -90.82
N GLU A 48 -34.56 23.65 -90.09
CA GLU A 48 -35.28 22.38 -90.05
C GLU A 48 -35.70 22.05 -88.64
N LEU A 49 -36.85 21.41 -88.52
CA LEU A 49 -37.25 20.71 -87.31
C LEU A 49 -37.17 19.21 -87.58
N THR A 50 -36.45 18.48 -86.73
CA THR A 50 -36.34 17.02 -86.80
C THR A 50 -36.70 16.39 -85.47
N TYR A 51 -37.00 15.09 -85.46
CA TYR A 51 -37.18 14.36 -84.21
C TYR A 51 -36.59 12.95 -84.29
N THR A 52 -36.17 12.43 -83.15
CA THR A 52 -35.65 11.07 -82.99
C THR A 52 -36.15 10.45 -81.68
N PRO A 53 -36.44 9.14 -81.64
CA PRO A 53 -36.49 8.21 -82.76
C PRO A 53 -37.75 8.40 -83.64
N ALA A 54 -37.72 7.88 -84.87
CA ALA A 54 -38.81 8.04 -85.85
C ALA A 54 -40.10 7.28 -85.46
N HIS A 55 -40.00 6.26 -84.62
CA HIS A 55 -41.13 5.51 -84.07
C HIS A 55 -41.25 5.80 -82.57
N VAL A 56 -42.37 6.41 -82.16
CA VAL A 56 -42.60 6.84 -80.77
C VAL A 56 -43.84 6.17 -80.22
N VAL A 57 -43.67 5.32 -79.21
CA VAL A 57 -44.73 4.61 -78.51
C VAL A 57 -44.87 5.15 -77.10
N LYS A 58 -46.09 5.54 -76.75
CA LYS A 58 -46.43 6.14 -75.45
C LYS A 58 -45.96 5.23 -74.31
N HIS A 59 -45.29 5.81 -73.31
CA HIS A 59 -44.74 5.15 -72.12
C HIS A 59 -43.61 4.14 -72.34
N LEU A 60 -43.23 3.85 -73.60
CA LEU A 60 -42.18 2.89 -73.92
C LEU A 60 -40.93 3.57 -74.46
N THR A 61 -41.09 4.41 -75.49
CA THR A 61 -39.97 5.12 -76.08
C THR A 61 -39.40 6.12 -75.09
N ARG A 62 -38.08 6.10 -74.95
CA ARG A 62 -37.30 7.01 -74.09
C ARG A 62 -36.46 7.93 -74.96
N ASP A 63 -35.98 9.01 -74.35
CA ASP A 63 -35.03 9.96 -74.94
C ASP A 63 -35.49 10.51 -76.31
N ILE A 64 -36.77 10.90 -76.40
CA ILE A 64 -37.33 11.52 -77.61
C ILE A 64 -36.79 12.93 -77.73
N ASN A 65 -36.06 13.22 -78.81
CA ASN A 65 -35.48 14.52 -79.09
C ASN A 65 -36.23 15.20 -80.22
N VAL A 66 -36.57 16.47 -80.05
CA VAL A 66 -37.06 17.36 -81.12
C VAL A 66 -36.04 18.48 -81.26
N LEU A 67 -35.40 18.59 -82.42
CA LEU A 67 -34.29 19.51 -82.68
C LEU A 67 -34.68 20.47 -83.80
N CYS A 68 -34.67 21.76 -83.49
CA CYS A 68 -34.66 22.84 -84.47
C CYS A 68 -33.24 23.34 -84.69
N SER A 69 -32.74 23.31 -85.92
CA SER A 69 -31.39 23.81 -86.25
C SER A 69 -31.30 24.31 -87.69
N HIS A 70 -30.25 25.07 -87.99
CA HIS A 70 -29.99 25.58 -89.34
C HIS A 70 -29.63 24.44 -90.31
N GLN A 71 -30.21 24.44 -91.52
CA GLN A 71 -29.91 23.48 -92.58
C GLN A 71 -28.65 23.87 -93.34
N ASN A 72 -27.71 22.93 -93.46
CA ASN A 72 -26.52 23.13 -94.28
C ASN A 72 -26.89 23.28 -95.76
N GLY A 73 -26.55 24.41 -96.36
CA GLY A 73 -26.74 24.69 -97.80
C GLY A 73 -27.87 25.68 -98.13
N ASN A 74 -28.75 26.00 -97.18
CA ASN A 74 -29.80 27.00 -97.37
C ASN A 74 -29.35 28.36 -96.81
N GLN A 75 -29.65 29.44 -97.53
CA GLN A 75 -29.34 30.79 -97.07
C GLN A 75 -30.51 31.35 -96.25
N SER A 76 -30.23 31.73 -95.01
CA SER A 76 -31.16 32.51 -94.18
C SER A 76 -31.14 33.98 -94.58
N GLN A 77 -32.31 34.63 -94.53
CA GLN A 77 -32.44 36.08 -94.66
C GLN A 77 -32.11 36.80 -93.34
N LEU A 78 -31.95 36.07 -92.23
CA LEU A 78 -31.55 36.61 -90.94
C LEU A 78 -30.04 36.81 -90.88
N GLN A 79 -29.60 37.96 -90.40
CA GLN A 79 -28.17 38.21 -90.08
C GLN A 79 -27.88 38.15 -88.59
N GLU A 80 -28.92 38.34 -87.77
CA GLU A 80 -28.86 38.20 -86.33
C GLU A 80 -30.15 37.53 -85.86
N VAL A 81 -30.01 36.48 -85.05
CA VAL A 81 -31.14 35.78 -84.45
C VAL A 81 -31.34 36.31 -83.04
N SER A 82 -32.53 36.84 -82.76
CA SER A 82 -32.90 37.28 -81.41
C SER A 82 -33.53 36.15 -80.60
N ARG A 83 -34.18 35.19 -81.28
CA ARG A 83 -35.00 34.17 -80.65
C ARG A 83 -35.25 32.98 -81.57
N ILE A 84 -35.27 31.79 -80.98
CA ILE A 84 -35.72 30.55 -81.62
C ILE A 84 -36.74 29.88 -80.70
N ARG A 85 -37.83 29.37 -81.25
CA ARG A 85 -38.88 28.70 -80.46
C ARG A 85 -39.46 27.50 -81.17
N ILE A 86 -39.74 26.45 -80.40
CA ILE A 86 -40.51 25.30 -80.86
C ILE A 86 -41.95 25.49 -80.38
N LEU A 87 -42.88 25.35 -81.30
CA LEU A 87 -44.32 25.53 -81.09
C LEU A 87 -45.04 24.22 -81.36
N MET A 88 -46.11 23.97 -80.59
CA MET A 88 -47.01 22.84 -80.75
C MET A 88 -48.38 23.32 -81.24
N LYS A 89 -48.94 22.65 -82.24
CA LYS A 89 -50.25 22.95 -82.81
C LYS A 89 -51.37 22.58 -81.83
N THR A 90 -52.35 23.46 -81.71
CA THR A 90 -53.55 23.31 -80.86
C THR A 90 -54.80 23.66 -81.68
N SER A 91 -55.99 23.41 -81.12
CA SER A 91 -57.25 23.77 -81.77
C SER A 91 -57.43 25.28 -82.00
N SER A 92 -56.79 26.12 -81.18
CA SER A 92 -56.89 27.59 -81.23
C SER A 92 -55.67 28.28 -81.85
N GLY A 93 -54.71 27.52 -82.42
CA GLY A 93 -53.48 28.07 -83.00
C GLY A 93 -52.22 27.35 -82.51
N TRP A 94 -51.15 28.10 -82.23
CA TRP A 94 -49.86 27.54 -81.81
C TRP A 94 -49.56 27.88 -80.34
N ARG A 95 -49.14 26.87 -79.59
CA ARG A 95 -48.74 26.98 -78.18
C ARG A 95 -47.22 26.86 -78.07
N LEU A 96 -46.60 27.68 -77.22
CA LEU A 96 -45.16 27.63 -76.98
C LEU A 96 -44.76 26.35 -76.23
N LEU A 97 -43.87 25.55 -76.83
CA LEU A 97 -43.25 24.40 -76.15
C LEU A 97 -41.97 24.85 -75.45
N ALA A 98 -41.01 25.37 -76.22
CA ALA A 98 -39.73 25.86 -75.71
C ALA A 98 -39.26 27.10 -76.50
N GLU A 99 -38.48 27.97 -75.87
CA GLU A 99 -37.90 29.19 -76.45
C GLU A 99 -36.46 29.37 -75.96
N GLN A 100 -35.57 29.82 -76.83
CA GLN A 100 -34.26 30.36 -76.47
C GLN A 100 -34.19 31.80 -76.98
N ARG A 101 -33.68 32.69 -76.12
CA ARG A 101 -33.45 34.11 -76.44
C ARG A 101 -31.97 34.45 -76.43
N ASP A 102 -31.59 35.49 -77.15
CA ASP A 102 -30.22 35.99 -77.26
C ASP A 102 -29.67 36.53 -75.94
N ASN A 103 -30.56 36.96 -75.04
CA ASN A 103 -30.25 37.51 -73.74
C ASN A 103 -30.38 36.52 -72.56
N GLU A 104 -30.58 35.23 -72.83
CA GLU A 104 -30.75 34.18 -71.82
C GLU A 104 -29.71 33.07 -72.03
N ASP A 105 -29.13 32.54 -70.93
CA ASP A 105 -28.11 31.49 -71.00
C ASP A 105 -28.71 30.08 -71.21
N GLU A 106 -29.97 29.87 -70.81
CA GLU A 106 -30.67 28.59 -70.90
C GLU A 106 -32.08 28.75 -71.49
N PRO A 107 -32.56 27.78 -72.28
CA PRO A 107 -33.88 27.83 -72.89
C PRO A 107 -35.00 27.70 -71.85
N GLN A 108 -36.14 28.32 -72.13
CA GLN A 108 -37.34 28.32 -71.30
C GLN A 108 -38.42 27.42 -71.91
N SER A 109 -39.15 26.69 -71.07
CA SER A 109 -40.29 25.86 -71.49
C SER A 109 -41.43 25.97 -70.49
N THR A 110 -42.64 25.72 -70.99
CA THR A 110 -43.85 25.62 -70.17
C THR A 110 -44.18 24.16 -69.80
N PHE A 111 -43.33 23.21 -70.17
CA PHE A 111 -43.50 21.76 -70.00
C PHE A 111 -42.35 21.15 -69.21
N ASN A 112 -42.61 19.99 -68.59
CA ASN A 112 -41.59 19.21 -67.89
C ASN A 112 -40.75 18.40 -68.89
N VAL A 113 -39.84 19.09 -69.57
CA VAL A 113 -38.94 18.55 -70.59
C VAL A 113 -37.52 19.02 -70.34
N SER A 114 -36.54 18.21 -70.70
CA SER A 114 -35.14 18.65 -70.74
C SER A 114 -34.92 19.45 -72.01
N MET A 115 -34.08 20.49 -71.95
CA MET A 115 -33.84 21.37 -73.08
C MET A 115 -32.37 21.74 -73.21
N SER A 116 -31.97 22.05 -74.43
CA SER A 116 -30.67 22.64 -74.74
C SER A 116 -30.84 23.57 -75.94
N GLY A 117 -30.27 24.77 -75.89
CA GLY A 117 -30.41 25.73 -76.98
C GLY A 117 -29.23 26.68 -77.02
N LYS A 118 -29.00 27.26 -78.20
CA LYS A 118 -27.94 28.26 -78.40
C LYS A 118 -28.38 29.26 -79.45
N ILE A 119 -28.25 30.54 -79.13
CA ILE A 119 -28.25 31.61 -80.12
C ILE A 119 -26.80 32.09 -80.29
N SER A 120 -26.37 32.22 -81.54
CA SER A 120 -25.00 32.56 -81.92
C SER A 120 -25.00 33.60 -83.03
N LYS A 121 -23.89 34.34 -83.14
CA LYS A 121 -23.65 35.23 -84.29
C LYS A 121 -23.46 34.44 -85.58
N ASP A 122 -22.96 33.21 -85.48
CA ASP A 122 -22.96 32.28 -86.61
C ASP A 122 -24.29 31.54 -86.62
N ILE A 123 -25.14 31.86 -87.60
CA ILE A 123 -26.48 31.28 -87.73
C ILE A 123 -26.47 29.75 -87.83
N ARG A 124 -25.35 29.17 -88.28
CA ARG A 124 -25.17 27.70 -88.38
C ARG A 124 -25.08 27.02 -87.03
N GLU A 125 -24.75 27.76 -85.97
CA GLU A 125 -24.69 27.25 -84.60
C GLU A 125 -25.99 27.47 -83.82
N VAL A 126 -27.00 28.10 -84.44
CA VAL A 126 -28.29 28.36 -83.79
C VAL A 126 -29.09 27.06 -83.76
N PHE A 127 -29.48 26.64 -82.56
CA PHE A 127 -30.35 25.49 -82.38
C PHE A 127 -31.19 25.58 -81.10
N LEU A 128 -32.26 24.79 -81.06
CA LEU A 128 -33.07 24.52 -79.88
C LEU A 128 -33.50 23.05 -79.90
N GLN A 129 -33.24 22.34 -78.82
CA GLN A 129 -33.58 20.94 -78.62
C GLN A 129 -34.47 20.77 -77.39
N VAL A 130 -35.50 19.94 -77.54
CA VAL A 130 -36.38 19.48 -76.46
C VAL A 130 -36.28 17.96 -76.35
N THR A 131 -36.12 17.44 -75.13
CA THR A 131 -35.97 16.02 -74.85
C THR A 131 -36.99 15.54 -73.81
N TRP A 132 -37.74 14.49 -74.13
CA TRP A 132 -38.58 13.75 -73.18
C TRP A 132 -37.86 12.47 -72.73
N SER A 133 -37.74 12.26 -71.41
CA SER A 133 -37.17 11.03 -70.84
C SER A 133 -38.01 9.79 -71.13
N VAL A 134 -39.33 9.96 -71.31
CA VAL A 134 -40.26 8.94 -71.77
C VAL A 134 -41.41 9.59 -72.53
N ALA A 135 -41.92 8.95 -73.58
CA ALA A 135 -43.06 9.45 -74.35
C ALA A 135 -44.32 9.57 -73.47
N THR A 136 -44.86 10.79 -73.35
CA THR A 136 -46.12 11.09 -72.67
C THR A 136 -47.16 11.59 -73.68
N GLU A 137 -48.38 11.92 -73.22
CA GLU A 137 -49.37 12.55 -74.11
C GLU A 137 -48.87 13.87 -74.73
N GLU A 138 -47.95 14.57 -74.06
CA GLU A 138 -47.42 15.86 -74.51
C GLU A 138 -46.34 15.74 -75.60
N THR A 139 -45.85 14.52 -75.84
CA THR A 139 -44.88 14.20 -76.91
C THR A 139 -45.55 14.08 -78.28
N PHE A 140 -46.86 13.83 -78.34
CA PHE A 140 -47.58 13.60 -79.59
C PHE A 140 -48.28 14.86 -80.07
N GLY A 141 -48.10 15.19 -81.34
CA GLY A 141 -48.70 16.37 -81.93
C GLY A 141 -47.97 16.85 -83.17
N THR A 142 -48.36 18.01 -83.65
CA THR A 142 -47.70 18.68 -84.76
C THR A 142 -46.89 19.84 -84.24
N TYR A 143 -45.62 19.88 -84.59
CA TYR A 143 -44.65 20.86 -84.12
C TYR A 143 -44.11 21.67 -85.29
N ARG A 144 -43.69 22.89 -85.02
CA ARG A 144 -42.88 23.69 -85.94
C ARG A 144 -41.90 24.53 -85.15
N CYS A 145 -40.91 25.06 -85.84
CA CYS A 145 -39.97 26.00 -85.26
C CYS A 145 -40.09 27.36 -85.93
N ASP A 146 -40.12 28.41 -85.12
CA ASP A 146 -40.08 29.80 -85.57
C ASP A 146 -38.73 30.41 -85.13
N VAL A 147 -37.98 30.96 -86.07
CA VAL A 147 -36.73 31.68 -85.82
C VAL A 147 -36.94 33.15 -86.14
N ILE A 148 -36.73 34.01 -85.14
CA ILE A 148 -37.04 35.43 -85.21
C ILE A 148 -35.73 36.22 -85.10
N GLY A 149 -35.47 37.06 -86.09
CA GLY A 149 -34.26 37.85 -86.16
C GLY A 149 -34.45 39.16 -86.91
N PHE A 150 -33.33 39.79 -87.23
CA PHE A 150 -33.30 41.07 -87.95
C PHE A 150 -32.73 40.90 -89.35
N GLU A 151 -33.38 41.56 -90.33
CA GLU A 151 -32.89 41.67 -91.69
C GLU A 151 -32.42 43.12 -91.96
N TRP A 152 -31.14 43.29 -92.31
CA TRP A 152 -30.56 44.64 -92.51
C TRP A 152 -31.11 45.37 -93.75
N LYS A 153 -31.60 44.64 -94.76
CA LYS A 153 -32.11 45.25 -96.00
C LYS A 153 -33.45 45.95 -95.78
N THR A 154 -34.33 45.31 -95.03
CA THR A 154 -35.69 45.80 -94.74
C THR A 154 -35.77 46.57 -93.43
N HIS A 155 -34.69 46.56 -92.63
CA HIS A 155 -34.62 47.11 -91.27
C HIS A 155 -35.78 46.61 -90.38
N GLY A 156 -36.26 45.40 -90.65
CA GLY A 156 -37.45 44.81 -90.04
C GLY A 156 -37.14 43.53 -89.28
N SER A 157 -38.02 43.19 -88.34
CA SER A 157 -38.03 41.86 -87.73
C SER A 157 -38.63 40.86 -88.70
N VAL A 158 -37.91 39.76 -88.92
CA VAL A 158 -38.27 38.70 -89.84
C VAL A 158 -38.42 37.39 -89.07
N THR A 159 -39.43 36.60 -89.43
CA THR A 159 -39.67 35.26 -88.87
C THR A 159 -39.50 34.22 -89.96
N GLU A 160 -38.53 33.32 -89.80
CA GLU A 160 -38.40 32.11 -90.62
C GLU A 160 -39.11 30.96 -89.91
N VAL A 161 -39.97 30.23 -90.62
CA VAL A 161 -40.79 29.16 -90.06
C VAL A 161 -40.45 27.86 -90.76
N THR A 162 -40.18 26.80 -89.99
CA THR A 162 -39.91 25.45 -90.55
C THR A 162 -41.19 24.78 -91.03
N SER A 163 -41.02 23.73 -91.84
CA SER A 163 -42.11 22.77 -92.09
C SER A 163 -42.66 22.18 -90.80
N GLU A 164 -43.95 21.81 -90.83
CA GLU A 164 -44.63 21.14 -89.73
C GLU A 164 -44.17 19.68 -89.62
N VAL A 165 -43.81 19.24 -88.42
CA VAL A 165 -43.42 17.86 -88.11
C VAL A 165 -44.45 17.22 -87.21
N ALA A 166 -45.05 16.11 -87.64
CA ALA A 166 -46.03 15.39 -86.84
C ALA A 166 -45.38 14.18 -86.16
N ILE A 167 -45.33 14.19 -84.83
CA ILE A 167 -44.99 13.01 -84.03
C ILE A 167 -46.28 12.25 -83.79
N ARG A 168 -46.42 11.11 -84.46
CA ARG A 168 -47.59 10.23 -84.35
C ARG A 168 -47.33 9.12 -83.33
N LYS A 169 -48.39 8.73 -82.64
CA LYS A 169 -48.36 7.60 -81.72
C LYS A 169 -48.22 6.30 -82.53
N GLY A 170 -47.10 5.61 -82.34
CA GLY A 170 -46.84 4.29 -82.89
C GLY A 170 -47.60 3.19 -82.13
N GLU A 171 -47.76 2.05 -82.80
CA GLU A 171 -48.22 0.81 -82.16
C GLU A 171 -47.04 0.09 -81.50
N VAL A 172 -47.28 -0.69 -80.45
CA VAL A 172 -46.21 -1.45 -79.79
C VAL A 172 -45.73 -2.55 -80.73
N THR A 173 -44.43 -2.58 -81.05
CA THR A 173 -43.79 -3.63 -81.83
C THR A 173 -43.07 -4.66 -80.94
N ILE A 174 -42.65 -5.77 -81.53
CA ILE A 174 -41.83 -6.79 -80.83
C ILE A 174 -40.48 -6.20 -80.43
N ASP A 175 -39.88 -5.34 -81.27
CA ASP A 175 -38.60 -4.69 -80.98
C ASP A 175 -38.72 -3.75 -79.75
N ASP A 176 -39.82 -3.01 -79.63
CA ASP A 176 -40.09 -2.17 -78.45
C ASP A 176 -40.17 -3.01 -77.16
N MET A 177 -40.78 -4.20 -77.23
CA MET A 177 -40.82 -5.12 -76.09
C MET A 177 -39.43 -5.67 -75.76
N MET A 178 -38.64 -6.03 -76.77
CA MET A 178 -37.27 -6.55 -76.60
C MET A 178 -36.35 -5.52 -75.95
N ASP A 179 -36.46 -4.25 -76.31
CA ASP A 179 -35.69 -3.16 -75.69
C ASP A 179 -36.04 -2.97 -74.21
N VAL A 180 -37.34 -3.06 -73.88
CA VAL A 180 -37.78 -3.05 -72.47
C VAL A 180 -37.23 -4.26 -71.71
N PHE A 181 -37.26 -5.46 -72.30
CA PHE A 181 -36.68 -6.66 -71.68
C PHE A 181 -35.18 -6.52 -71.46
N LYS A 182 -34.45 -5.98 -72.42
CA LYS A 182 -33.01 -5.73 -72.30
C LYS A 182 -32.71 -4.75 -71.17
N TYR A 183 -33.39 -3.61 -71.16
CA TYR A 183 -33.22 -2.59 -70.11
C TYR A 183 -33.54 -3.15 -68.72
N THR A 184 -34.65 -3.88 -68.59
CA THR A 184 -35.05 -4.48 -67.31
C THR A 184 -34.08 -5.57 -66.85
N SER A 185 -33.51 -6.35 -67.78
CA SER A 185 -32.45 -7.33 -67.48
C SER A 185 -31.17 -6.66 -66.98
N GLU A 186 -30.74 -5.57 -67.61
CA GLU A 186 -29.56 -4.81 -67.19
C GLU A 186 -29.74 -4.17 -65.80
N GLU A 187 -30.92 -3.61 -65.51
CA GLU A 187 -31.24 -3.08 -64.19
C GLU A 187 -31.34 -4.20 -63.13
N LEU A 188 -31.87 -5.37 -63.48
CA LEU A 188 -31.90 -6.51 -62.56
C LEU A 188 -30.48 -6.96 -62.18
N ALA A 189 -29.56 -7.05 -63.15
CA ALA A 189 -28.16 -7.38 -62.89
C ALA A 189 -27.47 -6.36 -61.97
N ARG A 190 -27.80 -5.07 -62.10
CA ARG A 190 -27.30 -4.02 -61.18
C ARG A 190 -27.82 -4.21 -59.76
N VAL A 191 -29.09 -4.58 -59.61
CA VAL A 191 -29.69 -4.85 -58.30
C VAL A 191 -29.08 -6.09 -57.64
N GLU A 192 -28.82 -7.14 -58.42
CA GLU A 192 -28.13 -8.35 -57.93
C GLU A 192 -26.72 -8.02 -57.41
N ALA A 193 -25.92 -7.29 -58.19
CA ALA A 193 -24.58 -6.86 -57.77
C ALA A 193 -24.60 -5.98 -56.50
N ALA A 194 -25.60 -5.10 -56.37
CA ALA A 194 -25.78 -4.30 -55.15
C ALA A 194 -26.15 -5.18 -53.94
N THR A 195 -26.95 -6.22 -54.15
CA THR A 195 -27.34 -7.19 -53.11
C THR A 195 -26.14 -7.98 -52.61
N ASP A 196 -25.27 -8.44 -53.51
CA ASP A 196 -24.03 -9.15 -53.14
C ASP A 196 -23.09 -8.25 -52.32
N LYS A 197 -22.92 -6.99 -52.74
CA LYS A 197 -22.13 -6.02 -51.97
C LYS A 197 -22.71 -5.76 -50.58
N LEU A 198 -24.04 -5.72 -50.45
CA LEU A 198 -24.70 -5.58 -49.15
C LEU A 198 -24.45 -6.79 -48.26
N LYS A 199 -24.42 -7.99 -48.83
CA LYS A 199 -24.10 -9.23 -48.11
C LYS A 199 -22.67 -9.21 -47.57
N ASP A 200 -21.70 -8.82 -48.39
CA ASP A 200 -20.29 -8.69 -47.97
C ASP A 200 -20.12 -7.68 -46.82
N ASN A 201 -20.84 -6.56 -46.91
CA ASN A 201 -20.88 -5.56 -45.84
C ASN A 201 -21.48 -6.14 -44.55
N MET A 202 -22.56 -6.93 -44.65
CA MET A 202 -23.19 -7.58 -43.50
C MET A 202 -22.25 -8.60 -42.85
N ASP A 203 -21.53 -9.39 -43.65
CA ASP A 203 -20.56 -10.36 -43.15
C ASP A 203 -19.40 -9.66 -42.43
N THR A 204 -18.94 -8.53 -42.98
CA THR A 204 -17.92 -7.68 -42.35
C THR A 204 -18.42 -7.09 -41.03
N PHE A 205 -19.65 -6.56 -41.02
CA PHE A 205 -20.28 -6.03 -39.82
C PHE A 205 -20.42 -7.10 -38.73
N ASN A 206 -20.83 -8.31 -39.09
CA ASN A 206 -20.98 -9.42 -38.16
C ASN A 206 -19.63 -9.85 -37.55
N LYS A 207 -18.55 -9.87 -38.34
CA LYS A 207 -17.19 -10.12 -37.83
C LYS A 207 -16.76 -9.06 -36.80
N ASN A 208 -17.02 -7.78 -37.11
CA ASN A 208 -16.73 -6.68 -36.19
C ASN A 208 -17.54 -6.78 -34.91
N PHE A 209 -18.83 -7.14 -34.99
CA PHE A 209 -19.69 -7.33 -33.83
C PHE A 209 -19.20 -8.47 -32.93
N LYS A 210 -18.77 -9.59 -33.52
CA LYS A 210 -18.16 -10.70 -32.77
C LYS A 210 -16.90 -10.26 -32.04
N SER A 211 -15.99 -9.55 -32.72
CA SER A 211 -14.77 -9.02 -32.11
C SER A 211 -15.07 -8.02 -30.99
N LEU A 212 -16.10 -7.20 -31.16
CA LEU A 212 -16.57 -6.30 -30.11
C LEU A 212 -17.10 -7.07 -28.90
N GLY A 213 -17.84 -8.15 -29.11
CA GLY A 213 -18.30 -9.05 -28.04
C GLY A 213 -17.14 -9.64 -27.23
N GLU A 214 -16.12 -10.18 -27.91
CA GLU A 214 -14.91 -10.71 -27.25
C GLU A 214 -14.18 -9.64 -26.41
N ARG A 215 -14.14 -8.39 -26.89
CA ARG A 215 -13.58 -7.26 -26.13
C ARG A 215 -14.42 -6.92 -24.90
N ILE A 216 -15.75 -6.97 -25.00
CA ILE A 216 -16.65 -6.74 -23.86
C ILE A 216 -16.44 -7.81 -22.79
N ASP A 217 -16.37 -9.09 -23.18
CA ASP A 217 -16.15 -10.21 -22.27
C ASP A 217 -14.81 -10.09 -21.53
N PHE A 218 -13.76 -9.67 -22.24
CA PHE A 218 -12.46 -9.39 -21.65
C PHE A 218 -12.53 -8.26 -20.60
N GLN A 219 -13.24 -7.17 -20.90
CA GLN A 219 -13.41 -6.06 -19.95
C GLN A 219 -14.25 -6.48 -18.74
N ASN A 220 -15.30 -7.28 -18.94
CA ASN A 220 -16.11 -7.82 -17.84
C ASN A 220 -15.27 -8.72 -16.92
N SER A 221 -14.39 -9.55 -17.48
CA SER A 221 -13.46 -10.38 -16.69
C SER A 221 -12.49 -9.53 -15.86
N LYS A 222 -12.01 -8.41 -16.43
CA LYS A 222 -11.17 -7.45 -15.70
C LYS A 222 -11.94 -6.73 -14.59
N ALA A 223 -13.20 -6.38 -14.83
CA ALA A 223 -14.08 -5.77 -13.83
C ALA A 223 -14.35 -6.73 -12.66
N ASP A 224 -14.56 -8.02 -12.92
CA ASP A 224 -14.72 -9.05 -11.87
C ASP A 224 -13.45 -9.18 -11.01
N LEU A 225 -12.27 -9.22 -11.64
CA LEU A 225 -10.98 -9.22 -10.94
C LEU A 225 -10.81 -7.97 -10.07
N LEU A 226 -11.18 -6.80 -10.57
CA LEU A 226 -11.17 -5.56 -9.79
C LEU A 226 -12.14 -5.63 -8.61
N GLY A 227 -13.36 -6.15 -8.81
CA GLY A 227 -14.32 -6.36 -7.73
C GLY A 227 -13.78 -7.26 -6.61
N LYS A 228 -13.14 -8.38 -6.97
CA LYS A 228 -12.48 -9.27 -5.99
C LYS A 228 -11.39 -8.55 -5.20
N LYS A 229 -10.58 -7.74 -5.86
CA LYS A 229 -9.52 -6.97 -5.21
C LYS A 229 -10.08 -5.89 -4.27
N VAL A 230 -11.16 -5.23 -4.68
CA VAL A 230 -11.88 -4.25 -3.84
C VAL A 230 -12.43 -4.93 -2.58
N ASN A 231 -13.07 -6.09 -2.70
CA ASN A 231 -13.61 -6.81 -1.54
C ASN A 231 -12.50 -7.24 -0.57
N SER A 232 -11.41 -7.82 -1.06
CA SER A 232 -10.25 -8.17 -0.22
C SER A 232 -9.63 -6.95 0.46
N THR A 233 -9.61 -5.80 -0.22
CA THR A 233 -9.15 -4.54 0.38
C THR A 233 -10.11 -4.06 1.47
N SER A 234 -11.43 -4.19 1.26
CA SER A 234 -12.45 -3.87 2.26
C SER A 234 -12.26 -4.70 3.53
N GLU A 235 -12.08 -6.01 3.39
CA GLU A 235 -11.83 -6.91 4.53
C GLU A 235 -10.56 -6.53 5.31
N ALA A 236 -9.50 -6.14 4.61
CA ALA A 236 -8.28 -5.65 5.24
C ALA A 236 -8.51 -4.33 6.00
N VAL A 237 -9.31 -3.41 5.45
CA VAL A 237 -9.68 -2.16 6.10
C VAL A 237 -10.52 -2.40 7.36
N ASP A 238 -11.44 -3.36 7.34
CA ASP A 238 -12.24 -3.73 8.51
C ASP A 238 -11.36 -4.27 9.64
N SER A 239 -10.39 -5.14 9.32
CA SER A 239 -9.40 -5.64 10.29
C SER A 239 -8.52 -4.54 10.89
N VAL A 240 -8.10 -3.57 10.07
CA VAL A 240 -7.36 -2.39 10.55
C VAL A 240 -8.24 -1.54 11.46
N THR A 241 -9.52 -1.36 11.13
CA THR A 241 -10.48 -0.59 11.92
C THR A 241 -10.68 -1.22 13.30
N GLU A 242 -10.80 -2.54 13.38
CA GLU A 242 -10.87 -3.28 14.64
C GLU A 242 -9.60 -3.08 15.48
N THR A 243 -8.42 -3.19 14.84
CA THR A 243 -7.13 -2.97 15.51
C THR A 243 -7.03 -1.56 16.08
N VAL A 244 -7.41 -0.54 15.31
CA VAL A 244 -7.43 0.87 15.77
C VAL A 244 -8.39 1.06 16.94
N THR A 245 -9.56 0.44 16.90
CA THR A 245 -10.52 0.48 18.01
C THR A 245 -9.93 -0.13 19.29
N ASN A 246 -9.25 -1.27 19.19
CA ASN A 246 -8.58 -1.90 20.34
C ASN A 246 -7.46 -1.01 20.91
N LEU A 247 -6.61 -0.44 20.03
CA LEU A 247 -5.56 0.50 20.44
C LEU A 247 -6.12 1.75 21.13
N THR A 248 -7.28 2.24 20.68
CA THR A 248 -7.97 3.39 21.29
C THR A 248 -8.45 3.07 22.71
N ASN A 249 -8.96 1.86 22.95
CA ASN A 249 -9.35 1.40 24.29
C ASN A 249 -8.15 1.28 25.23
N ILE A 250 -7.03 0.72 24.72
CA ILE A 250 -5.77 0.63 25.47
C ILE A 250 -5.29 2.03 25.86
N LEU A 251 -5.25 2.97 24.91
CA LEU A 251 -4.83 4.34 25.16
C LEU A 251 -5.70 5.02 26.22
N THR A 252 -7.01 4.80 26.18
CA THR A 252 -7.95 5.33 27.18
C THR A 252 -7.63 4.80 28.58
N THR A 253 -7.30 3.50 28.68
CA THR A 253 -6.91 2.85 29.94
C THR A 253 -5.62 3.44 30.49
N VAL A 254 -4.57 3.52 29.66
CA VAL A 254 -3.27 4.10 30.04
C VAL A 254 -3.40 5.56 30.47
N THR A 255 -4.26 6.33 29.79
CA THR A 255 -4.54 7.72 30.17
C THR A 255 -5.20 7.80 31.55
N GLY A 256 -6.13 6.88 31.85
CA GLY A 256 -6.75 6.77 33.18
C GLY A 256 -5.74 6.45 34.27
N GLU A 257 -4.86 5.47 34.05
CA GLU A 257 -3.79 5.10 34.98
C GLU A 257 -2.82 6.25 35.21
N THR A 258 -2.42 6.96 34.15
CA THR A 258 -1.54 8.14 34.24
C THR A 258 -2.16 9.23 35.10
N THR A 259 -3.47 9.46 34.95
CA THR A 259 -4.21 10.44 35.76
C THR A 259 -4.25 10.03 37.24
N ALA A 260 -4.46 8.74 37.52
CA ALA A 260 -4.44 8.21 38.89
C ALA A 260 -3.06 8.36 39.54
N ILE A 261 -1.98 8.03 38.80
CA ILE A 261 -0.59 8.23 39.26
C ILE A 261 -0.34 9.71 39.55
N HIS A 262 -0.80 10.61 38.67
CA HIS A 262 -0.64 12.06 38.89
C HIS A 262 -1.34 12.54 40.17
N SER A 263 -2.53 12.00 40.47
CA SER A 263 -3.24 12.28 41.74
C SER A 263 -2.47 11.77 42.96
N GLN A 264 -1.96 10.53 42.90
CA GLN A 264 -1.13 9.97 43.97
C GLN A 264 0.12 10.82 44.21
N LEU A 265 0.80 11.25 43.13
CA LEU A 265 1.96 12.13 43.22
C LEU A 265 1.61 13.45 43.93
N GLY A 266 0.48 14.06 43.60
CA GLY A 266 0.00 15.28 44.29
C GLY A 266 -0.24 15.06 45.79
N SER A 267 -0.76 13.90 46.18
CA SER A 267 -0.91 13.52 47.59
C SER A 267 0.45 13.37 48.27
N VAL A 268 1.40 12.66 47.65
CA VAL A 268 2.76 12.49 48.17
C VAL A 268 3.48 13.84 48.31
N THR A 269 3.34 14.73 47.32
CA THR A 269 3.88 16.09 47.39
C THR A 269 3.29 16.87 48.58
N SER A 270 1.98 16.74 48.82
CA SER A 270 1.32 17.39 49.96
C SER A 270 1.83 16.85 51.30
N GLN A 271 1.99 15.52 51.41
CA GLN A 271 2.58 14.87 52.58
C GLN A 271 4.01 15.35 52.81
N LEU A 272 4.84 15.42 51.77
CA LEU A 272 6.22 15.90 51.86
C LEU A 272 6.30 17.36 52.31
N THR A 273 5.37 18.20 51.84
CA THR A 273 5.29 19.60 52.25
C THR A 273 4.93 19.73 53.73
N SER A 274 3.99 18.91 54.22
CA SER A 274 3.66 18.82 55.65
C SER A 274 4.86 18.36 56.46
N LEU A 275 5.52 17.28 56.06
CA LEU A 275 6.67 16.74 56.78
C LEU A 275 7.84 17.73 56.80
N THR A 276 8.05 18.47 55.71
CA THR A 276 9.07 19.53 55.64
C THR A 276 8.76 20.65 56.65
N LYS A 277 7.48 21.01 56.79
CA LYS A 277 7.03 21.96 57.81
C LYS A 277 7.26 21.40 59.21
N ASP A 278 6.88 20.16 59.47
CA ASP A 278 7.09 19.49 60.77
C ASP A 278 8.58 19.44 61.13
N VAL A 279 9.46 19.12 60.17
CA VAL A 279 10.92 19.14 60.36
C VAL A 279 11.44 20.55 60.69
N ASN A 280 10.93 21.59 60.03
CA ASN A 280 11.31 22.97 60.32
C ASN A 280 10.79 23.43 61.71
N GLU A 281 9.61 22.98 62.11
CA GLU A 281 9.06 23.22 63.45
C GLU A 281 9.86 22.45 64.52
N LEU A 282 10.27 21.21 64.26
CA LEU A 282 11.16 20.42 65.11
C LEU A 282 12.56 21.04 65.23
N LYS A 283 13.11 21.64 64.16
CA LYS A 283 14.36 22.42 64.22
C LYS A 283 14.25 23.68 65.10
N SER A 284 13.03 24.18 65.29
CA SER A 284 12.74 25.41 66.04
C SER A 284 12.43 25.14 67.52
N SER A 285 12.16 23.88 67.89
CA SER A 285 11.90 23.40 69.26
C SER A 285 13.13 22.66 69.78
N LYS A 286 13.64 23.01 70.97
CA LYS A 286 14.78 22.28 71.57
C LYS A 286 14.41 20.83 71.97
N ASN A 287 15.09 19.86 71.33
CA ASN A 287 15.41 18.44 71.69
C ASN A 287 14.27 17.37 71.63
N PRO A 288 14.48 16.05 71.29
CA PRO A 288 15.73 15.28 71.14
C PRO A 288 15.76 14.21 70.02
N PHE A 289 16.35 14.49 68.85
CA PHE A 289 16.71 13.42 67.87
C PHE A 289 17.92 13.82 67.01
N GLU A 290 18.86 14.54 67.62
CA GLU A 290 20.21 14.61 67.06
C GLU A 290 20.96 13.31 67.42
N GLN A 291 21.48 12.66 66.37
CA GLN A 291 22.43 11.55 66.39
C GLN A 291 21.84 10.13 66.53
N LEU A 292 21.25 9.62 65.44
CA LEU A 292 21.46 8.20 65.14
C LEU A 292 22.95 8.05 64.78
N LEU A 293 23.73 7.64 65.78
CA LEU A 293 25.12 7.26 65.56
C LEU A 293 25.11 6.01 64.67
N THR A 294 25.47 6.18 63.40
CA THR A 294 25.64 5.08 62.45
C THR A 294 27.01 4.44 62.63
N TRP A 295 27.17 3.20 62.22
CA TRP A 295 28.50 2.57 62.22
C TRP A 295 29.47 3.33 61.29
N PRO A 296 30.76 3.45 61.66
CA PRO A 296 31.72 4.17 60.84
C PRO A 296 31.92 3.56 59.45
N GLU A 297 32.42 4.38 58.53
CA GLU A 297 32.54 4.07 57.10
C GLU A 297 33.40 2.83 56.79
N GLY A 298 33.05 2.14 55.71
CA GLY A 298 33.81 1.02 55.15
C GLY A 298 33.06 -0.30 55.10
N GLN A 299 33.65 -1.24 54.36
CA GLN A 299 33.18 -2.62 54.23
C GLN A 299 33.98 -3.52 55.15
N PHE A 300 33.32 -4.12 56.13
CA PHE A 300 33.93 -4.94 57.18
C PHE A 300 32.93 -5.97 57.69
N ALA A 301 33.35 -6.80 58.64
CA ALA A 301 32.43 -7.64 59.39
C ALA A 301 32.72 -7.59 60.89
N LEU A 302 31.69 -7.89 61.67
CA LEU A 302 31.81 -8.16 63.10
C LEU A 302 31.50 -9.63 63.37
N LEU A 303 32.13 -10.19 64.39
CA LEU A 303 31.73 -11.50 64.89
C LEU A 303 30.35 -11.37 65.55
N GLN A 304 29.42 -12.25 65.19
CA GLN A 304 28.05 -12.21 65.66
C GLN A 304 27.95 -12.70 67.11
N PRO A 305 27.39 -11.92 68.06
CA PRO A 305 27.10 -12.38 69.42
C PRO A 305 25.80 -13.20 69.45
N LYS A 306 25.50 -13.83 70.60
CA LYS A 306 24.27 -14.62 70.79
C LYS A 306 23.00 -13.85 70.45
N THR A 307 23.00 -12.55 70.72
CA THR A 307 21.86 -11.65 70.47
C THR A 307 21.58 -11.39 68.99
N GLY A 308 22.48 -11.80 68.09
CA GLY A 308 22.36 -11.51 66.67
C GLY A 308 23.24 -10.35 66.23
N CYS A 309 23.09 -9.94 64.97
CA CYS A 309 23.78 -8.76 64.46
C CYS A 309 23.20 -7.46 65.04
N PRO A 310 24.00 -6.38 65.15
CA PRO A 310 23.47 -5.08 65.55
C PRO A 310 22.29 -4.68 64.66
N VAL A 311 21.21 -4.18 65.28
CA VAL A 311 19.98 -3.78 64.56
C VAL A 311 20.20 -2.43 63.89
N ASP A 312 20.91 -2.46 62.76
CA ASP A 312 21.32 -1.28 61.99
C ASP A 312 21.29 -1.62 60.49
N LEU A 313 20.93 -0.65 59.63
CA LEU A 313 20.89 -0.82 58.17
C LEU A 313 22.27 -1.14 57.57
N THR A 314 23.34 -0.83 58.30
CA THR A 314 24.72 -1.15 57.98
C THR A 314 24.93 -2.64 57.73
N PHE A 315 24.38 -3.48 58.62
CA PHE A 315 24.69 -4.90 58.64
C PHE A 315 23.64 -5.71 57.88
N PHE A 316 24.14 -6.64 57.08
CA PHE A 316 23.35 -7.71 56.49
C PHE A 316 24.04 -9.05 56.77
N GLY A 317 23.28 -10.13 56.68
CA GLY A 317 23.78 -11.45 57.07
C GLY A 317 23.55 -11.76 58.54
N GLY A 318 24.49 -12.49 59.15
CA GLY A 318 24.32 -13.16 60.44
C GLY A 318 24.38 -14.68 60.28
N ASN A 319 23.27 -15.38 60.53
CA ASN A 319 23.23 -16.86 60.50
C ASN A 319 23.67 -17.45 59.15
N ASP A 320 23.48 -16.72 58.05
CA ASP A 320 23.80 -17.17 56.69
C ASP A 320 25.23 -16.79 56.25
N ARG A 321 26.00 -16.08 57.08
CA ARG A 321 27.40 -15.71 56.83
C ARG A 321 28.29 -16.36 57.86
N TYR A 322 28.84 -17.52 57.53
CA TYR A 322 29.63 -18.30 58.45
C TYR A 322 30.97 -18.76 57.86
N PHE A 323 31.89 -19.10 58.76
CA PHE A 323 33.06 -19.92 58.49
C PHE A 323 33.02 -21.11 59.45
N ARG A 324 33.00 -22.30 58.88
CA ARG A 324 32.90 -23.55 59.61
C ARG A 324 34.06 -24.45 59.25
N PHE A 325 34.67 -25.07 60.24
CA PHE A 325 35.72 -26.05 60.02
C PHE A 325 35.68 -27.14 61.08
N HIS A 326 36.30 -28.27 60.73
CA HIS A 326 36.51 -29.40 61.63
C HIS A 326 37.70 -29.08 62.53
N THR A 327 37.44 -29.01 63.83
CA THR A 327 38.49 -28.91 64.86
C THR A 327 39.10 -30.28 65.10
N GLU A 328 40.27 -30.30 65.71
CA GLU A 328 40.96 -31.52 66.12
C GLU A 328 40.01 -32.47 66.88
N ALA A 329 40.10 -33.76 66.58
CA ALA A 329 39.40 -34.81 67.29
C ALA A 329 40.42 -35.83 67.81
N SER A 330 40.71 -35.78 69.11
CA SER A 330 41.53 -36.84 69.72
C SER A 330 40.90 -38.22 69.47
N TYR A 331 41.72 -39.28 69.41
CA TYR A 331 41.26 -40.68 69.25
C TYR A 331 40.20 -41.13 70.28
N ASN A 332 40.00 -40.35 71.37
CA ASN A 332 38.99 -40.59 72.41
C ASN A 332 37.71 -39.73 72.25
N GLY A 333 37.57 -38.92 71.19
CA GLY A 333 36.34 -38.18 70.88
C GLY A 333 36.11 -36.88 71.66
N ASP A 334 37.08 -36.48 72.48
CA ASP A 334 37.08 -35.21 73.20
C ASP A 334 37.88 -34.17 72.40
N SER A 335 37.22 -33.05 72.04
CA SER A 335 37.91 -31.84 71.57
C SER A 335 38.02 -30.87 72.73
N TYR A 336 39.18 -30.24 72.86
CA TYR A 336 39.43 -29.18 73.83
C TYR A 336 38.93 -27.83 73.33
N THR A 337 38.20 -27.79 72.21
CA THR A 337 37.52 -26.58 71.72
C THR A 337 36.48 -26.18 72.76
N ASN A 338 36.87 -25.21 73.58
CA ASN A 338 36.07 -24.73 74.68
C ASN A 338 36.07 -23.21 74.69
N ILE A 339 35.00 -22.65 75.23
CA ILE A 339 34.87 -21.21 75.42
C ILE A 339 34.92 -21.02 76.93
N ASN A 340 36.05 -20.52 77.44
CA ASN A 340 36.30 -20.43 78.90
C ASN A 340 35.42 -19.38 79.60
N SER A 341 34.62 -18.63 78.85
CA SER A 341 33.66 -17.64 79.35
C SER A 341 32.31 -17.91 78.70
N ASP A 342 31.41 -18.56 79.45
CA ASP A 342 29.99 -18.71 79.19
C ASP A 342 29.60 -18.81 77.70
N LEU A 343 29.33 -20.03 77.22
CA LEU A 343 28.73 -20.30 75.89
C LEU A 343 27.49 -19.41 75.58
N SER A 344 26.95 -18.73 76.60
CA SER A 344 25.92 -17.73 76.54
C SER A 344 26.22 -16.47 75.71
N VAL A 345 27.48 -16.16 75.35
CA VAL A 345 27.77 -14.90 74.59
C VAL A 345 27.83 -15.10 73.07
N LEU A 346 27.98 -16.34 72.60
CA LEU A 346 28.04 -16.67 71.16
C LEU A 346 26.73 -17.31 70.66
N PRO A 347 26.46 -17.27 69.34
CA PRO A 347 25.28 -17.89 68.76
C PRO A 347 25.19 -19.40 69.05
N PRO A 348 23.98 -19.96 69.18
CA PRO A 348 23.80 -21.40 69.21
C PRO A 348 24.43 -22.08 67.99
N GLY A 349 25.10 -23.21 68.23
CA GLY A 349 25.79 -23.98 67.20
C GLY A 349 27.22 -23.52 66.87
N THR A 350 27.79 -22.54 67.58
CA THR A 350 29.22 -22.17 67.43
C THR A 350 30.15 -23.35 67.68
N VAL A 351 29.83 -24.20 68.67
CA VAL A 351 30.47 -25.51 68.86
C VAL A 351 29.40 -26.58 68.69
N SER A 352 29.64 -27.56 67.82
CA SER A 352 28.70 -28.65 67.55
C SER A 352 29.41 -29.96 67.23
N LYS A 353 28.71 -31.09 67.37
CA LYS A 353 29.18 -32.41 66.92
C LYS A 353 28.33 -32.88 65.74
N LYS A 354 28.96 -33.34 64.66
CA LYS A 354 28.29 -33.94 63.49
C LYS A 354 29.02 -35.21 63.08
N ASP A 355 28.35 -36.35 63.01
CA ASP A 355 28.97 -37.65 62.66
C ASP A 355 30.24 -37.97 63.48
N SER A 356 30.17 -37.76 64.81
CA SER A 356 31.31 -37.91 65.74
C SER A 356 32.50 -36.97 65.51
N ARG A 357 32.33 -35.92 64.71
CA ARG A 357 33.35 -34.89 64.40
C ARG A 357 33.02 -33.56 65.09
N ASN A 358 34.05 -32.85 65.56
CA ASN A 358 33.91 -31.60 66.29
C ASN A 358 33.96 -30.40 65.33
N ILE A 359 32.90 -29.62 65.29
CA ILE A 359 32.72 -28.55 64.32
C ILE A 359 32.68 -27.21 65.05
N PHE A 360 33.56 -26.30 64.63
CA PHE A 360 33.54 -24.91 65.08
C PHE A 360 32.99 -24.01 63.97
N THR A 361 32.08 -23.10 64.34
CA THR A 361 31.42 -22.18 63.40
C THR A 361 31.50 -20.75 63.90
N PHE A 362 32.25 -19.91 63.19
CA PHE A 362 32.15 -18.46 63.30
C PHE A 362 30.99 -17.96 62.46
N LYS A 363 30.21 -17.00 62.99
CA LYS A 363 29.15 -16.30 62.27
C LYS A 363 29.44 -14.81 62.25
N PHE A 364 29.14 -14.14 61.15
CA PHE A 364 29.55 -12.77 60.92
C PHE A 364 28.39 -11.86 60.50
N CYS A 365 28.46 -10.62 60.97
CA CYS A 365 27.63 -9.52 60.55
C CYS A 365 28.40 -8.68 59.54
N GLU A 366 28.09 -8.83 58.25
CA GLU A 366 28.82 -8.15 57.18
C GLU A 366 28.22 -6.76 56.91
N SER A 367 29.07 -5.75 56.79
CA SER A 367 28.70 -4.40 56.42
C SER A 367 28.91 -4.17 54.91
N SER A 368 27.93 -3.54 54.26
CA SER A 368 28.01 -3.22 52.82
C SER A 368 28.78 -1.93 52.55
N GLY A 369 29.02 -1.12 53.59
CA GLY A 369 29.56 0.22 53.46
C GLY A 369 28.54 1.29 53.02
N VAL A 370 27.32 0.89 52.61
CA VAL A 370 26.34 1.80 51.98
C VAL A 370 25.67 2.74 52.99
N PHE A 371 25.40 2.26 54.20
CA PHE A 371 24.70 3.00 55.25
C PHE A 371 25.62 3.46 56.39
N ASN A 372 26.92 3.27 56.21
CA ASN A 372 27.94 3.70 57.15
C ASN A 372 28.27 5.18 56.95
N ASN A 373 28.61 5.87 58.03
CA ASN A 373 29.02 7.26 57.97
C ASN A 373 29.96 7.61 59.13
N GLY A 374 30.87 8.55 58.88
CA GLY A 374 31.86 8.99 59.85
C GLY A 374 33.11 8.10 59.88
N SER A 375 34.18 8.65 60.45
CA SER A 375 35.46 7.94 60.57
C SER A 375 35.47 7.04 61.80
N TRP A 376 36.19 5.92 61.71
CA TRP A 376 36.37 5.05 62.85
C TRP A 376 37.13 5.77 63.99
N PRO A 377 36.70 5.61 65.25
CA PRO A 377 37.37 6.24 66.37
C PRO A 377 38.74 5.60 66.62
N SER A 378 39.72 6.44 66.96
CA SER A 378 41.05 6.00 67.35
C SER A 378 40.99 5.17 68.63
N GLY A 379 41.58 3.98 68.63
CA GLY A 379 41.53 3.05 69.75
C GLY A 379 42.46 1.86 69.57
N SER A 380 42.19 0.80 70.34
CA SER A 380 42.95 -0.47 70.32
C SER A 380 42.03 -1.68 70.19
N TYR A 381 41.65 -2.03 68.97
CA TYR A 381 40.72 -3.14 68.66
C TYR A 381 40.86 -3.61 67.21
N CYS A 382 40.26 -4.75 66.89
CA CYS A 382 40.12 -5.20 65.50
C CYS A 382 38.68 -5.62 65.16
N ILE A 383 38.40 -5.57 63.86
CA ILE A 383 37.18 -6.06 63.19
C ILE A 383 37.57 -7.05 62.10
N ASN A 384 36.62 -7.83 61.58
CA ASN A 384 36.91 -8.74 60.47
C ASN A 384 37.05 -7.97 59.16
N LYS A 385 38.07 -8.34 58.39
CA LYS A 385 38.30 -7.86 57.02
C LYS A 385 37.54 -8.74 56.05
N LEU A 386 36.88 -8.14 55.06
CA LEU A 386 36.30 -8.87 53.94
C LEU A 386 37.37 -9.14 52.85
N ASP A 387 37.24 -10.28 52.18
CA ASP A 387 38.11 -10.72 51.10
C ASP A 387 38.01 -9.77 49.90
N ALA A 388 39.15 -9.50 49.28
CA ALA A 388 39.31 -8.51 48.21
C ALA A 388 38.88 -7.06 48.56
N VAL A 389 38.61 -6.74 49.83
CA VAL A 389 38.26 -5.38 50.30
C VAL A 389 39.40 -4.79 51.12
N ALA A 390 39.76 -3.52 50.88
CA ALA A 390 40.74 -2.81 51.70
C ALA A 390 40.18 -2.50 53.11
N CYS A 391 41.05 -2.45 54.12
CA CYS A 391 40.59 -2.06 55.46
C CYS A 391 40.08 -0.61 55.50
N PRO A 392 39.10 -0.30 56.36
CA PRO A 392 38.68 1.08 56.60
C PRO A 392 39.86 1.97 56.99
N GLN A 393 39.74 3.27 56.72
CA GLN A 393 40.80 4.22 57.02
C GLN A 393 41.18 4.17 58.51
N GLY A 394 42.49 4.09 58.79
CA GLY A 394 43.02 4.01 60.16
C GLY A 394 43.22 2.58 60.70
N PHE A 395 42.91 1.56 59.91
CA PHE A 395 43.20 0.16 60.23
C PHE A 395 44.27 -0.43 59.33
N ASP A 396 45.13 -1.26 59.93
CA ASP A 396 46.08 -2.11 59.23
C ASP A 396 45.48 -3.49 58.99
N ALA A 397 45.72 -4.05 57.80
CA ALA A 397 45.31 -5.40 57.46
C ALA A 397 46.17 -6.45 58.18
N ALA A 398 45.53 -7.51 58.62
CA ALA A 398 46.15 -8.67 59.23
C ALA A 398 45.33 -9.93 58.96
N SER A 399 45.91 -11.08 59.21
CA SER A 399 45.28 -12.39 59.02
C SER A 399 45.72 -13.39 60.09
N MET A 400 44.91 -14.44 60.28
CA MET A 400 45.32 -15.66 60.95
C MET A 400 45.03 -16.85 60.04
N HIS A 401 45.92 -17.82 60.04
CA HIS A 401 45.72 -19.12 59.42
C HIS A 401 45.35 -20.13 60.51
N LEU A 402 44.26 -20.86 60.30
CA LEU A 402 43.83 -21.97 61.13
C LEU A 402 43.98 -23.26 60.32
N THR A 403 44.78 -24.21 60.78
CA THR A 403 44.92 -25.52 60.16
C THR A 403 43.80 -26.44 60.67
N PRO A 404 42.82 -26.82 59.81
CA PRO A 404 41.79 -27.78 60.20
C PRO A 404 42.37 -29.20 60.28
N GLU A 405 41.65 -30.09 60.96
CA GLU A 405 42.00 -31.52 61.08
C GLU A 405 42.11 -32.21 59.70
N ARG A 406 43.20 -32.99 59.52
CA ARG A 406 43.60 -33.69 58.27
C ARG A 406 42.51 -34.41 57.51
N SER A 407 41.55 -35.01 58.21
CA SER A 407 40.58 -35.94 57.63
C SER A 407 39.35 -35.26 57.01
N SER A 408 39.29 -33.93 56.94
CA SER A 408 38.02 -33.23 56.68
C SER A 408 37.93 -32.47 55.36
N THR A 409 36.95 -32.87 54.55
CA THR A 409 36.31 -32.08 53.47
C THR A 409 35.21 -31.16 54.03
N LEU A 410 35.21 -30.91 55.35
CA LEU A 410 34.10 -30.25 56.06
C LEU A 410 34.35 -28.76 56.37
N THR A 411 35.43 -28.19 55.85
CA THR A 411 35.59 -26.73 55.86
C THR A 411 34.63 -26.13 54.84
N ASP A 412 33.78 -25.22 55.31
CA ASP A 412 32.72 -24.62 54.52
C ASP A 412 32.47 -23.18 54.98
N PHE A 413 32.24 -22.28 54.03
CA PHE A 413 32.00 -20.88 54.33
C PHE A 413 31.12 -20.20 53.29
N THR A 414 30.28 -19.31 53.78
CA THR A 414 29.46 -18.37 52.99
C THR A 414 29.84 -16.92 53.27
N SER A 415 30.66 -16.70 54.30
CA SER A 415 31.19 -15.40 54.70
C SER A 415 32.31 -14.96 53.77
N ARG A 416 32.35 -13.66 53.48
CA ARG A 416 33.45 -13.01 52.76
C ARG A 416 34.64 -12.72 53.66
N VAL A 417 34.61 -13.05 54.95
CA VAL A 417 35.76 -12.84 55.87
C VAL A 417 36.92 -13.82 55.60
N VAL A 418 36.61 -14.97 55.00
CA VAL A 418 37.58 -16.04 54.76
C VAL A 418 38.29 -15.78 53.43
N THR A 419 39.63 -15.75 53.45
CA THR A 419 40.46 -15.72 52.24
C THR A 419 41.12 -17.09 52.03
N GLY A 420 40.90 -17.69 50.85
CA GLY A 420 41.31 -19.07 50.60
C GLY A 420 40.42 -20.06 51.36
N THR A 421 41.00 -21.11 51.95
CA THR A 421 40.23 -22.17 52.63
C THR A 421 40.20 -22.03 54.16
N SER A 422 41.17 -21.37 54.76
CA SER A 422 41.32 -21.37 56.23
C SER A 422 41.96 -20.11 56.82
N ASN A 423 42.03 -19.01 56.07
CA ASN A 423 42.54 -17.74 56.60
C ASN A 423 41.38 -16.81 56.96
N LEU A 424 41.43 -16.24 58.17
CA LEU A 424 40.52 -15.19 58.60
C LEU A 424 41.21 -13.84 58.49
N GLY A 425 40.56 -12.89 57.80
CA GLY A 425 41.05 -11.52 57.67
C GLY A 425 40.61 -10.62 58.84
N PHE A 426 41.49 -9.69 59.22
CA PHE A 426 41.25 -8.65 60.22
C PHE A 426 41.69 -7.29 59.73
N CYS A 427 40.97 -6.27 60.19
CA CYS A 427 41.40 -4.88 60.16
C CYS A 427 41.63 -4.47 61.61
N CYS A 428 42.85 -4.08 61.96
CA CYS A 428 43.25 -3.74 63.33
C CYS A 428 43.75 -2.30 63.46
N THR A 429 43.42 -1.61 64.55
CA THR A 429 43.98 -0.29 64.87
C THR A 429 44.55 -0.27 66.28
N LYS A 430 45.67 0.43 66.47
CA LYS A 430 46.30 0.72 67.78
C LYS A 430 46.64 2.21 67.89
N SER A 431 45.79 3.04 67.29
CA SER A 431 45.97 4.49 67.17
C SER A 431 45.62 5.26 68.44
N GLY A 432 44.97 4.61 69.42
CA GLY A 432 44.59 5.20 70.69
C GLY A 432 44.77 4.26 71.90
N LEU A 433 44.55 4.80 73.10
CA LEU A 433 44.59 4.04 74.35
C LEU A 433 43.25 3.33 74.59
N TYR A 434 43.31 2.09 75.07
CA TYR A 434 42.11 1.29 75.32
C TYR A 434 41.20 1.87 76.42
N GLN A 435 41.74 2.66 77.37
CA GLN A 435 40.94 3.28 78.43
C GLN A 435 40.15 4.50 77.96
N THR A 436 40.57 5.15 76.86
CA THR A 436 39.86 6.30 76.32
C THR A 436 38.58 5.79 75.67
N PRO A 437 37.38 6.12 76.19
CA PRO A 437 36.13 5.62 75.62
C PRO A 437 36.01 6.03 74.15
N ILE A 438 35.67 5.07 73.29
CA ILE A 438 35.31 5.34 71.90
C ILE A 438 33.80 5.37 71.75
N THR A 439 33.32 6.20 70.84
CA THR A 439 31.90 6.32 70.54
C THR A 439 31.58 5.42 69.33
N LEU A 440 30.81 4.36 69.58
CA LEU A 440 30.26 3.44 68.57
C LEU A 440 28.77 3.24 68.82
N PRO A 441 27.98 2.78 67.84
CA PRO A 441 26.54 2.58 68.06
C PRO A 441 26.27 1.58 69.19
N THR A 442 25.53 2.01 70.21
CA THR A 442 25.33 1.26 71.47
C THR A 442 23.96 0.60 71.59
N HIS A 443 23.08 0.75 70.59
CA HIS A 443 21.71 0.23 70.62
C HIS A 443 21.61 -1.30 70.58
N SER A 444 22.70 -2.00 70.26
CA SER A 444 22.73 -3.46 70.19
C SER A 444 24.09 -3.99 70.65
N PRO A 445 24.13 -5.14 71.34
CA PRO A 445 25.39 -5.79 71.68
C PRO A 445 26.22 -6.14 70.45
N PHE A 446 27.55 -6.06 70.58
CA PHE A 446 28.49 -6.40 69.51
C PHE A 446 29.79 -6.97 70.07
N MET A 447 30.62 -7.51 69.19
CA MET A 447 31.95 -8.01 69.53
C MET A 447 33.04 -7.36 68.70
N LEU A 448 34.14 -7.03 69.37
CA LEU A 448 35.40 -6.66 68.74
C LEU A 448 36.49 -7.65 69.17
N TYR A 449 37.52 -7.79 68.34
CA TYR A 449 38.70 -8.57 68.73
C TYR A 449 39.61 -7.69 69.58
N ARG A 450 40.11 -8.27 70.67
CA ARG A 450 41.01 -7.58 71.58
C ARG A 450 42.34 -7.30 70.88
N LYS A 451 42.91 -6.12 71.10
CA LYS A 451 44.25 -5.78 70.62
C LYS A 451 45.00 -5.03 71.72
N GLY A 452 46.24 -5.43 71.97
CA GLY A 452 47.11 -4.74 72.94
C GLY A 452 46.88 -5.14 74.40
N GLY A 453 46.29 -6.32 74.63
CA GLY A 453 46.17 -6.97 75.94
C GLY A 453 44.90 -6.64 76.73
N GLN A 454 44.18 -5.57 76.39
CA GLN A 454 42.99 -5.11 77.10
C GLN A 454 41.87 -4.74 76.13
N CYS A 455 40.63 -4.83 76.60
CA CYS A 455 39.48 -4.43 75.80
C CYS A 455 39.33 -2.92 75.72
N GLN A 456 39.05 -2.42 74.52
CA GLN A 456 38.72 -1.02 74.28
C GLN A 456 37.46 -0.64 75.05
N VAL A 457 37.46 0.47 75.80
CA VAL A 457 36.25 1.00 76.44
C VAL A 457 35.38 1.64 75.36
N VAL A 458 34.09 1.31 75.32
CA VAL A 458 33.09 1.94 74.45
C VAL A 458 32.17 2.76 75.34
N GLU A 459 31.97 4.03 74.99
CA GLU A 459 31.12 4.92 75.75
C GLU A 459 29.68 4.39 75.81
N GLY A 460 29.13 4.25 77.03
CA GLY A 460 27.76 3.77 77.26
C GLY A 460 27.56 2.26 77.12
N MET A 461 28.63 1.46 77.08
CA MET A 461 28.56 -0.01 77.05
C MET A 461 29.46 -0.63 78.11
N ASP A 462 28.99 -1.73 78.70
CA ASP A 462 29.78 -2.61 79.54
C ASP A 462 30.57 -3.59 78.67
N VAL A 463 31.82 -3.87 79.06
CA VAL A 463 32.71 -4.76 78.31
C VAL A 463 33.14 -5.97 79.13
N SER A 464 32.98 -7.15 78.54
CA SER A 464 33.44 -8.43 79.09
C SER A 464 34.50 -9.06 78.19
N SER A 465 35.63 -9.47 78.77
CA SER A 465 36.66 -10.21 78.04
C SER A 465 36.21 -11.66 77.83
N VAL A 466 36.25 -12.11 76.59
CA VAL A 466 35.86 -13.47 76.17
C VAL A 466 37.07 -14.15 75.56
N VAL A 467 37.31 -15.41 75.90
CA VAL A 467 38.42 -16.20 75.33
C VAL A 467 37.85 -17.42 74.62
N LEU A 468 38.09 -17.49 73.31
CA LEU A 468 37.77 -18.67 72.51
C LEU A 468 39.02 -19.54 72.43
N SER A 469 38.94 -20.77 72.94
CA SER A 469 39.96 -21.79 72.71
C SER A 469 39.52 -22.67 71.55
N ILE A 470 40.34 -22.71 70.50
CA ILE A 470 40.06 -23.43 69.27
C ILE A 470 41.08 -24.54 69.12
N ASP A 471 40.63 -25.79 69.12
CA ASP A 471 41.47 -26.96 68.98
C ASP A 471 41.75 -27.20 67.48
N THR A 472 42.89 -26.73 66.99
CA THR A 472 43.36 -26.92 65.61
C THR A 472 44.28 -28.14 65.52
N GLU A 473 44.65 -28.55 64.30
CA GLU A 473 45.54 -29.69 64.04
C GLU A 473 46.78 -29.65 64.96
N ASN A 474 46.94 -30.64 65.84
CA ASN A 474 47.99 -30.60 66.86
C ASN A 474 49.29 -31.33 66.48
N GLU A 475 49.31 -32.06 65.36
CA GLU A 475 50.51 -32.76 64.90
C GLU A 475 51.50 -31.77 64.26
N ASN A 476 52.64 -31.58 64.93
CA ASN A 476 53.66 -30.56 64.60
C ASN A 476 54.13 -30.52 63.14
N TYR A 477 54.05 -31.62 62.38
CA TYR A 477 54.46 -31.61 60.96
C TYR A 477 53.43 -30.93 60.04
N TYR A 478 52.15 -30.94 60.42
CA TYR A 478 51.05 -30.49 59.58
C TYR A 478 50.35 -29.25 60.14
N ASN A 479 50.56 -28.93 61.41
CA ASN A 479 50.14 -27.65 61.97
C ASN A 479 50.93 -26.51 61.31
N SER A 480 50.21 -25.64 60.60
CA SER A 480 50.73 -24.39 60.01
C SER A 480 49.98 -23.17 60.55
N ASP A 481 49.42 -23.27 61.76
CA ASP A 481 48.75 -22.19 62.45
C ASP A 481 49.68 -20.99 62.56
N SER A 482 49.21 -19.85 62.10
CA SER A 482 50.02 -18.63 62.07
C SER A 482 49.16 -17.41 62.21
N LYS A 483 49.78 -16.31 62.63
CA LYS A 483 49.15 -15.01 62.78
C LYS A 483 50.08 -13.91 62.30
N ASP A 484 49.50 -12.85 61.77
CA ASP A 484 50.24 -11.62 61.52
C ASP A 484 50.50 -10.86 62.83
N ALA A 485 51.67 -10.25 62.95
CA ALA A 485 52.05 -9.46 64.13
C ALA A 485 51.11 -8.26 64.38
N ASN A 486 50.52 -7.73 63.31
CA ASN A 486 49.57 -6.62 63.36
C ASN A 486 48.12 -7.06 63.60
N GLY A 487 47.86 -8.35 63.81
CA GLY A 487 46.54 -8.92 64.09
C GLY A 487 46.00 -8.63 65.50
N PRO A 488 44.86 -9.25 65.85
CA PRO A 488 44.35 -9.20 67.21
C PRO A 488 45.23 -10.00 68.18
N ASP A 489 44.93 -9.90 69.47
CA ASP A 489 45.55 -10.74 70.49
C ASP A 489 45.14 -12.18 70.26
N ILE A 490 46.12 -13.00 69.90
CA ILE A 490 45.98 -14.43 69.64
C ILE A 490 47.19 -15.13 70.26
N ASP A 491 46.96 -16.18 71.04
CA ASP A 491 48.03 -17.07 71.48
C ASP A 491 48.03 -18.33 70.61
N ILE A 492 49.14 -18.55 69.91
CA ILE A 492 49.42 -19.77 69.15
C ILE A 492 50.61 -20.44 69.83
N SER A 493 50.46 -21.70 70.21
CA SER A 493 51.51 -22.51 70.83
C SER A 493 51.39 -23.94 70.30
N SER A 494 52.50 -24.49 69.82
CA SER A 494 52.55 -25.85 69.24
C SER A 494 51.91 -26.86 70.20
N GLY A 495 50.92 -27.62 69.72
CA GLY A 495 50.23 -28.65 70.50
C GLY A 495 49.23 -28.16 71.56
N TYR A 496 48.85 -26.87 71.55
CA TYR A 496 47.81 -26.32 72.42
C TYR A 496 46.72 -25.61 71.61
N PRO A 497 45.46 -25.58 72.10
CA PRO A 497 44.40 -24.81 71.46
C PRO A 497 44.78 -23.34 71.27
N ILE A 498 44.47 -22.80 70.09
CA ILE A 498 44.62 -21.38 69.79
C ILE A 498 43.67 -20.59 70.68
N LYS A 499 44.18 -19.55 71.36
CA LYS A 499 43.33 -18.65 72.15
C LYS A 499 43.12 -17.35 71.41
N LEU A 500 41.87 -17.10 71.04
CA LEU A 500 41.42 -15.85 70.44
C LEU A 500 40.72 -15.00 71.49
N TYR A 501 41.22 -13.78 71.70
CA TYR A 501 40.68 -12.87 72.71
C TYR A 501 39.69 -11.88 72.09
N LEU A 502 38.50 -11.83 72.67
CA LEU A 502 37.38 -11.01 72.23
C LEU A 502 36.91 -10.08 73.34
N CYS A 503 36.22 -9.03 72.94
CA CYS A 503 35.56 -8.07 73.81
C CYS A 503 34.09 -8.05 73.43
N HIS A 504 33.23 -8.47 74.37
CA HIS A 504 31.78 -8.47 74.20
C HIS A 504 31.20 -7.22 74.89
N TYR A 505 30.49 -6.42 74.12
CA TYR A 505 29.90 -5.17 74.55
C TYR A 505 28.40 -5.31 74.68
N THR A 506 27.87 -4.98 75.85
CA THR A 506 26.43 -4.96 76.13
C THR A 506 26.03 -3.60 76.67
N SER A 507 24.79 -3.18 76.45
CA SER A 507 24.27 -1.95 77.05
C SER A 507 24.40 -2.02 78.58
N SER A 508 25.02 -0.99 79.17
CA SER A 508 25.18 -0.83 80.62
C SER A 508 23.86 -0.70 81.37
#